data_AF-A0A4Q5CBW5-F1
#
_entry.id   AF-A0A4Q5CBW5-F1
#
_cell.length_a   1.000
_cell.length_b   1.000
_cell.length_c   1.000
_cell.angle_alpha   90.00
_cell.angle_beta   90.00
_cell.angle_gamma   90.00
#
_symmetry.space_group_name_H-M   'P 1'
#
loop_
_entity.id
_entity.type
_entity.pdbx_description
1 polymer ?
#
loop_
_entity_poly.entity_id
_entity_poly.type
_entity_poly.pdbx_seq_one_letter_code
_entity_poly.pdbx_strand_id
1 'polypeptide(L)'
;MNELRKEVEAAAMAELNRANAKFPLFNSTHEGYAVILEEAEEAQEAMENVKTSLAVLWDRVKGIEVACFLDKDTTPTAIFHQAIDAACEMVQTAAMLLKYEMSLGAKAGEKGENTHGDLCG
;
A
#
# COMPACT_ATOMS: atom_id res chain seq x y z
N MET A 1 -13.70 13.71 6.43
CA MET A 1 -13.42 12.80 5.28
C MET A 1 -12.81 13.50 4.09
N ASN A 2 -13.33 14.63 3.59
CA ASN A 2 -12.74 15.30 2.42
C ASN A 2 -11.30 15.78 2.62
N GLU A 3 -10.99 16.35 3.78
CA GLU A 3 -9.62 16.82 4.11
C GLU A 3 -8.66 15.63 4.28
N LEU A 4 -9.04 14.67 5.13
CA LEU A 4 -8.28 13.42 5.32
C LEU A 4 -8.00 12.69 3.99
N ARG A 5 -8.99 12.62 3.09
CA ARG A 5 -8.79 11.99 1.77
C ARG A 5 -7.72 12.73 0.96
N LYS A 6 -7.71 14.06 0.97
CA LYS A 6 -6.67 14.85 0.29
C LYS A 6 -5.29 14.60 0.87
N GLU A 7 -5.18 14.48 2.18
CA GLU A 7 -3.92 14.17 2.87
C GLU A 7 -3.41 12.77 2.50
N VAL A 8 -4.30 11.78 2.46
CA VAL A 8 -3.99 10.41 2.06
C VAL A 8 -3.59 10.33 0.58
N GLU A 9 -4.29 11.04 -0.31
CA GLU A 9 -3.92 11.14 -1.72
C GLU A 9 -2.54 11.80 -1.90
N ALA A 10 -2.26 12.87 -1.15
CA ALA A 10 -0.93 13.50 -1.15
C ALA A 10 0.16 12.55 -0.63
N ALA A 11 -0.14 11.75 0.39
CA ALA A 11 0.78 10.73 0.92
C ALA A 11 1.07 9.63 -0.12
N ALA A 12 0.05 9.16 -0.85
CA ALA A 12 0.21 8.18 -1.93
C ALA A 12 1.05 8.72 -3.09
N MET A 13 0.84 9.99 -3.47
CA MET A 13 1.69 10.64 -4.46
C MET A 13 3.15 10.79 -3.99
N ALA A 14 3.36 11.09 -2.71
CA ALA A 14 4.70 11.15 -2.15
C ALA A 14 5.37 9.76 -2.10
N GLU A 15 4.62 8.71 -1.79
CA GLU A 15 5.12 7.33 -1.82
C GLU A 15 5.46 6.87 -3.24
N LEU A 16 4.61 7.16 -4.22
CA LEU A 16 4.89 6.92 -5.64
C LEU A 16 6.23 7.55 -6.05
N ASN A 17 6.47 8.80 -5.64
CA ASN A 17 7.74 9.49 -5.91
C ASN A 17 8.92 8.81 -5.22
N ARG A 18 8.78 8.35 -3.97
CA ARG A 18 9.82 7.57 -3.26
C ARG A 18 10.13 6.26 -3.98
N ALA A 19 9.10 5.51 -4.38
CA ALA A 19 9.25 4.25 -5.10
C ALA A 19 9.89 4.45 -6.49
N ASN A 20 9.55 5.52 -7.21
CA ASN A 20 10.15 5.85 -8.50
C ASN A 20 11.59 6.38 -8.40
N ALA A 21 11.95 7.03 -7.28
CA ALA A 21 13.32 7.45 -7.03
C ALA A 21 14.24 6.24 -6.73
N LYS A 22 13.69 5.18 -6.13
CA LYS A 22 14.43 3.98 -5.73
C LYS A 22 14.47 2.90 -6.81
N PHE A 23 13.40 2.75 -7.58
CA PHE A 23 13.22 1.67 -8.55
C PHE A 23 12.65 2.19 -9.87
N PRO A 24 13.07 1.62 -11.03
CA PRO A 24 12.48 1.96 -12.33
C PRO A 24 10.98 1.63 -12.37
N LEU A 25 10.31 2.04 -13.46
CA LEU A 25 8.95 1.59 -13.76
C LEU A 25 8.94 0.06 -13.98
N PHE A 26 7.77 -0.57 -13.80
CA PHE A 26 7.66 -2.03 -13.88
C PHE A 26 7.93 -2.55 -15.28
N ASN A 27 8.79 -3.54 -15.40
CA ASN A 27 9.23 -4.14 -16.66
C ASN A 27 8.17 -5.04 -17.28
N SER A 28 7.21 -5.56 -16.49
CA SER A 28 6.11 -6.38 -17.01
C SER A 28 4.79 -6.16 -16.27
N THR A 29 3.69 -6.64 -16.86
CA THR A 29 2.37 -6.67 -16.21
C THR A 29 2.35 -7.58 -14.98
N HIS A 30 3.07 -8.70 -15.05
CA HIS A 30 3.21 -9.65 -13.95
C HIS A 30 3.98 -9.04 -12.78
N GLU A 31 5.08 -8.34 -13.04
CA GLU A 31 5.86 -7.63 -12.01
C GLU A 31 5.01 -6.56 -11.32
N GLY A 32 4.32 -5.71 -12.10
CA GLY A 32 3.48 -4.67 -11.52
C GLY A 32 2.35 -5.24 -10.64
N TYR A 33 1.67 -6.28 -11.11
CA TYR A 33 0.63 -6.95 -10.32
C TYR A 33 1.20 -7.63 -9.07
N ALA A 34 2.36 -8.29 -9.16
CA ALA A 34 2.98 -8.96 -8.02
C ALA A 34 3.31 -7.96 -6.90
N VAL A 35 3.88 -6.81 -7.24
CA VAL A 35 4.20 -5.76 -6.25
C VAL A 35 2.92 -5.15 -5.67
N ILE A 36 1.88 -4.89 -6.49
CA ILE A 36 0.59 -4.42 -5.97
C ILE A 36 -0.02 -5.44 -4.99
N LEU A 37 0.07 -6.73 -5.33
CA LEU A 37 -0.47 -7.80 -4.49
C LEU A 37 0.27 -7.88 -3.15
N GLU A 38 1.59 -7.79 -3.16
CA GLU A 38 2.43 -7.79 -1.95
C GLU A 38 1.99 -6.69 -0.97
N GLU A 39 1.92 -5.43 -1.42
CA GLU A 39 1.49 -4.31 -0.56
C GLU A 39 0.04 -4.46 -0.06
N ALA A 40 -0.84 -5.03 -0.90
CA ALA A 40 -2.24 -5.25 -0.53
C ALA A 40 -2.39 -6.38 0.51
N GLU A 41 -1.57 -7.44 0.42
CA GLU A 41 -1.50 -8.53 1.39
C GLU A 41 -0.90 -8.06 2.72
N GLU A 42 0.15 -7.23 2.68
CA GLU A 42 0.72 -6.58 3.88
C GLU A 42 -0.31 -5.68 4.57
N ALA A 43 -1.07 -4.88 3.81
CA ALA A 43 -2.15 -4.08 4.36
C ALA A 43 -3.26 -4.93 5.00
N GLN A 44 -3.58 -6.08 4.40
CA GLN A 44 -4.55 -7.02 4.95
C GLN A 44 -4.04 -7.65 6.26
N GLU A 45 -2.78 -8.07 6.32
CA GLU A 45 -2.15 -8.61 7.53
C GLU A 45 -2.12 -7.57 8.65
N ALA A 46 -1.69 -6.33 8.35
CA ALA A 46 -1.68 -5.23 9.30
C ALA A 46 -3.09 -4.92 9.83
N MET A 47 -4.12 -4.96 8.97
CA MET A 47 -5.51 -4.78 9.42
C MET A 47 -6.02 -5.92 10.30
N GLU A 48 -5.61 -7.18 10.06
CA GLU A 48 -5.96 -8.29 10.94
C GLU A 48 -5.29 -8.17 12.31
N ASN A 49 -4.09 -7.61 12.39
CA ASN A 49 -3.42 -7.27 13.65
C ASN A 49 -4.24 -6.23 14.44
N VAL A 50 -4.66 -5.15 13.79
CA VAL A 50 -5.53 -4.13 14.40
C VAL A 50 -6.82 -4.76 14.93
N LYS A 51 -7.47 -5.60 14.11
CA LYS A 51 -8.73 -6.27 14.47
C LYS A 51 -8.56 -7.17 15.69
N THR A 52 -7.50 -7.97 15.71
CA THR A 52 -7.20 -8.88 16.83
C THR A 52 -6.92 -8.10 18.11
N SER A 53 -6.11 -7.05 18.04
CA SER A 53 -5.79 -6.20 19.19
C SER A 53 -7.00 -5.43 19.72
N LEU A 54 -7.90 -4.97 18.84
CA LEU A 54 -9.18 -4.35 19.24
C LEU A 54 -10.11 -5.35 19.94
N ALA A 55 -10.14 -6.61 19.50
CA ALA A 55 -10.92 -7.64 20.18
C ALA A 55 -10.41 -7.88 21.61
N VAL A 56 -9.08 -7.91 21.80
CA VAL A 56 -8.47 -8.01 23.12
C VAL A 56 -8.76 -6.77 23.98
N LEU A 57 -8.65 -5.57 23.41
CA LEU A 57 -9.02 -4.35 24.12
C LEU A 57 -10.49 -4.37 24.56
N TRP A 58 -11.38 -4.90 23.72
CA TRP A 58 -12.79 -5.05 24.04
C TRP A 58 -13.03 -6.07 25.17
N ASP A 59 -12.30 -7.17 25.21
CA ASP A 59 -12.36 -8.12 26.32
C ASP A 59 -12.00 -7.46 27.65
N ARG A 60 -10.99 -6.59 27.69
CA ARG A 60 -10.66 -5.79 28.88
C ARG A 60 -11.80 -4.85 29.28
N VAL A 61 -12.44 -4.18 28.32
CA VAL A 61 -13.59 -3.30 28.58
C VAL A 61 -14.75 -4.09 29.21
N LYS A 62 -14.95 -5.34 28.82
CA LYS A 62 -15.93 -6.25 29.42
C LYS A 62 -15.52 -6.82 30.79
N GLY A 63 -14.31 -6.51 31.27
CA GLY A 63 -13.77 -7.07 32.51
C GLY A 63 -13.35 -8.54 32.41
N ILE A 64 -13.12 -9.05 31.19
CA ILE A 64 -12.61 -10.40 30.97
C ILE A 64 -11.10 -10.38 31.21
N GLU A 65 -10.60 -11.37 31.95
CA GLU A 65 -9.17 -11.56 32.15
C GLU A 65 -8.49 -11.92 30.82
N VAL A 66 -7.46 -11.14 30.46
CA VAL A 66 -6.66 -11.34 29.25
C VAL A 66 -5.27 -11.79 29.68
N ALA A 67 -4.65 -12.66 28.89
CA ALA A 67 -3.29 -13.09 29.14
C ALA A 67 -2.29 -11.90 29.13
N CYS A 68 -1.47 -11.80 30.18
CA CYS A 68 -0.57 -10.66 30.40
C CYS A 68 0.46 -10.42 29.29
N PHE A 69 0.82 -11.46 28.51
CA PHE A 69 1.73 -11.30 27.38
C PHE A 69 1.13 -10.43 26.26
N LEU A 70 -0.19 -10.24 26.22
CA LEU A 70 -0.88 -9.37 25.27
C LEU A 70 -0.92 -7.90 25.73
N ASP A 71 -0.48 -7.58 26.95
CA ASP A 71 -0.69 -6.24 27.54
C ASP A 71 -0.05 -5.11 26.74
N LYS A 72 1.17 -5.30 26.25
CA LYS A 72 1.92 -4.26 25.55
C LYS A 72 1.33 -3.97 24.16
N ASP A 73 0.96 -5.02 23.44
CA ASP A 73 0.58 -4.93 22.02
C ASP A 73 -0.89 -4.57 21.82
N THR A 74 -1.69 -4.58 22.89
CA THR A 74 -3.14 -4.32 22.84
C THR A 74 -3.53 -3.10 23.68
N THR A 75 -2.57 -2.24 24.01
CA THR A 75 -2.87 -0.90 24.54
C THR A 75 -3.49 -0.02 23.44
N PRO A 76 -4.30 1.01 23.79
CA PRO A 76 -4.82 1.95 22.78
C PRO A 76 -3.71 2.61 21.93
N THR A 77 -2.56 2.92 22.52
CA THR A 77 -1.41 3.48 21.78
C THR A 77 -0.78 2.47 20.83
N ALA A 78 -0.61 1.21 21.25
CA ALA A 78 -0.12 0.15 20.36
C ALA A 78 -1.06 -0.08 19.17
N ILE A 79 -2.38 -0.11 19.43
CA ILE A 79 -3.40 -0.24 18.39
C ILE A 79 -3.40 0.98 17.45
N PHE A 80 -3.16 2.18 17.97
CA PHE A 80 -2.97 3.36 17.14
C PHE A 80 -1.81 3.18 16.15
N HIS A 81 -0.66 2.69 16.62
CA HIS A 81 0.48 2.42 15.73
C HIS A 81 0.15 1.36 14.69
N GLN A 82 -0.45 0.24 15.08
CA GLN A 82 -0.91 -0.79 14.15
C GLN A 82 -1.88 -0.24 13.09
N ALA A 83 -2.78 0.67 13.48
CA ALA A 83 -3.71 1.31 12.55
C ALA A 83 -3.02 2.29 11.60
N ILE A 84 -1.98 2.99 12.05
CA ILE A 84 -1.14 3.81 11.18
C ILE A 84 -0.37 2.92 10.19
N ASP A 85 0.21 1.80 10.64
CA ASP A 85 0.93 0.87 9.78
C ASP A 85 0.00 0.32 8.68
N ALA A 86 -1.20 -0.15 9.05
CA ALA A 86 -2.20 -0.61 8.07
C ALA A 86 -2.62 0.49 7.06
N ALA A 87 -2.68 1.75 7.49
CA ALA A 87 -2.95 2.86 6.59
C ALA A 87 -1.77 3.15 5.65
N CYS A 88 -0.53 3.02 6.12
CA CYS A 88 0.67 3.15 5.31
C CYS A 88 0.71 2.10 4.19
N GLU A 89 0.47 0.83 4.50
CA GLU A 89 0.48 -0.24 3.48
C GLU A 89 -0.60 -0.03 2.40
N MET A 90 -1.77 0.50 2.78
CA MET A 90 -2.80 0.86 1.80
C MET A 90 -2.42 2.10 0.96
N VAL A 91 -1.67 3.04 1.54
CA VAL A 91 -1.08 4.18 0.82
C VAL A 91 -0.03 3.69 -0.18
N GLN A 92 0.81 2.72 0.20
CA GLN A 92 1.75 2.06 -0.71
C GLN A 92 1.03 1.30 -1.82
N THR A 93 -0.03 0.57 -1.50
CA THR A 93 -0.91 -0.09 -2.48
C THR A 93 -1.44 0.92 -3.51
N ALA A 94 -1.97 2.06 -3.05
CA ALA A 94 -2.44 3.14 -3.92
C ALA A 94 -1.32 3.73 -4.80
N ALA A 95 -0.12 3.89 -4.24
CA ALA A 95 1.05 4.35 -4.99
C ALA A 95 1.47 3.33 -6.07
N MET A 96 1.48 2.03 -5.76
CA MET A 96 1.88 0.98 -6.70
C MET A 96 0.89 0.83 -7.84
N LEU A 97 -0.41 1.04 -7.59
CA LEU A 97 -1.42 1.12 -8.66
C LEU A 97 -1.14 2.25 -9.66
N LEU A 98 -0.78 3.44 -9.17
CA LEU A 98 -0.41 4.55 -10.07
C LEU A 98 0.92 4.31 -10.79
N LYS A 99 1.91 3.73 -10.11
CA LYS A 99 3.17 3.30 -10.74
C LYS A 99 2.92 2.30 -11.86
N TYR A 100 1.96 1.40 -11.66
CA TYR A 100 1.56 0.43 -12.67
C TYR A 100 0.95 1.09 -13.90
N GLU A 101 0.01 2.02 -13.72
CA GLU A 101 -0.57 2.80 -14.83
C GLU A 101 0.52 3.56 -15.62
N MET A 102 1.46 4.21 -14.93
CA MET A 102 2.60 4.89 -15.57
C MET A 102 3.46 3.91 -16.39
N SER A 103 3.68 2.71 -15.87
CA SER A 103 4.46 1.66 -16.53
C SER A 103 3.78 1.12 -17.79
N LEU A 104 2.45 1.10 -17.83
CA LEU A 104 1.67 0.72 -19.02
C LEU A 104 1.75 1.82 -20.10
N GLY A 105 1.62 3.10 -19.69
CA GLY A 105 1.73 4.24 -20.59
C GLY A 105 3.10 4.37 -21.26
N ALA A 106 4.19 4.16 -20.52
CA ALA A 106 5.55 4.20 -21.06
C ALA A 106 5.76 3.17 -22.19
N LYS A 107 5.27 1.94 -22.00
CA LYS A 107 5.37 0.86 -23.01
C LYS A 107 4.54 1.12 -24.27
N ALA A 108 3.44 1.85 -24.15
CA ALA A 108 2.65 2.25 -25.30
C ALA A 108 3.41 3.26 -26.18
N GLY A 109 4.16 4.19 -25.56
CA GLY A 109 5.03 5.14 -26.25
C GLY A 109 6.18 4.46 -27.01
N GLU A 110 6.87 3.51 -26.37
CA GLU A 110 7.96 2.73 -27.00
C GLU A 110 7.51 1.92 -28.22
N LYS A 111 6.27 1.42 -28.22
CA LYS A 111 5.68 0.73 -29.39
C LYS A 111 5.29 1.69 -30.50
N GLY A 112 4.94 2.94 -30.19
CA GLY A 112 4.59 3.97 -31.17
C GLY A 112 5.80 4.47 -31.97
N GLU A 113 6.94 4.66 -31.31
CA GLU A 113 8.17 5.15 -31.97
C GLU A 113 8.82 4.12 -32.90
N ASN A 114 8.60 2.82 -32.68
CA ASN A 114 9.12 1.74 -33.54
C ASN A 114 8.32 1.51 -34.84
N THR A 115 7.36 2.37 -35.20
CA THR A 115 6.55 2.21 -36.43
C THR A 115 6.86 3.23 -37.53
N HIS A 116 7.94 4.01 -37.42
CA HIS A 116 8.38 4.98 -38.46
C HIS A 116 9.79 4.68 -38.97
N GLY A 117 9.97 3.49 -39.56
CA GLY A 117 11.23 3.10 -40.17
C GLY A 117 11.11 1.83 -40.98
N ASP A 118 10.23 1.81 -41.98
CA ASP A 118 10.43 1.03 -43.22
C ASP A 118 9.37 1.46 -44.26
N LEU A 119 9.60 2.65 -44.81
CA LEU A 119 9.19 2.98 -46.16
C LEU A 119 10.47 3.30 -46.93
N CYS A 120 11.02 2.29 -47.61
CA CYS A 120 11.74 2.37 -48.90
C CYS A 120 12.52 1.07 -49.15
N GLY A 121 12.21 0.38 -50.26
CA GLY A 121 12.99 -0.73 -50.80
C GLY A 121 12.15 -1.76 -51.53
#